data_AF-A0A1Z4NDS6-F1
#
_entry.id   AF-A0A1Z4NDS6-F1
#
_cell.length_a   1.000
_cell.length_b   1.000
_cell.length_c   1.000
_cell.angle_alpha   90.00
_cell.angle_beta   90.00
_cell.angle_gamma   90.00
#
_symmetry.space_group_name_H-M   'P 1'
#
loop_
_entity.id
_entity.type
_entity.pdbx_description
1 polymer ?
#
loop_
_entity_poly.entity_id
_entity_poly.type
_entity_poly.pdbx_seq_one_letter_code
_entity_poly.pdbx_strand_id
1 'polypeptide(L)'
;MIIDAMRLIQLALQRYIREVEPQLEPAQIVIIDNIATAQELGGTNNQLNGHVVMSLVNLQEETTLKNGSNYRLENGRAVYQNPPVHLNLFILFTVLHNQHETALQLLSRVIEFFQFQREFSPLTTPTGSGMSQNVRVILDLYSLTFEQLNHLWGTLGGKQIPFVMYRARLVSLEVQKRQAESPVISEMNLNESGRG
;
A
#
# COMPACT_ATOMS: atom_id res chain seq x y z
N MET A 1 0.46 -2.21 9.58
CA MET A 1 -0.22 -1.32 8.63
C MET A 1 0.15 -1.60 7.18
N ILE A 2 1.39 -1.35 6.72
CA ILE A 2 1.78 -1.58 5.31
C ILE A 2 1.64 -3.06 4.93
N ILE A 3 2.14 -3.97 5.76
CA ILE A 3 1.99 -5.41 5.51
C ILE A 3 0.53 -5.86 5.52
N ASP A 4 -0.33 -5.25 6.34
CA ASP A 4 -1.77 -5.55 6.37
C ASP A 4 -2.45 -5.10 5.08
N ALA A 5 -2.11 -3.90 4.59
CA ALA A 5 -2.56 -3.39 3.30
C ALA A 5 -2.14 -4.30 2.14
N MET A 6 -0.87 -4.70 2.09
CA MET A 6 -0.37 -5.65 1.09
C MET A 6 -1.12 -6.99 1.19
N ARG A 7 -1.32 -7.53 2.40
CA ARG A 7 -2.04 -8.79 2.60
C ARG A 7 -3.51 -8.71 2.20
N LEU A 8 -4.20 -7.60 2.47
CA LEU A 8 -5.59 -7.38 2.04
C LEU A 8 -5.71 -7.49 0.52
N ILE A 9 -4.83 -6.81 -0.21
CA ILE A 9 -4.79 -6.84 -1.67
C ILE A 9 -4.44 -8.25 -2.16
N GLN A 10 -3.41 -8.87 -1.58
CA GLN A 10 -2.96 -10.21 -1.96
C GLN A 10 -4.05 -11.26 -1.80
N LEU A 11 -4.74 -11.29 -0.66
CA LEU A 11 -5.81 -12.25 -0.38
C LEU A 11 -7.00 -12.07 -1.32
N ALA A 12 -7.40 -10.82 -1.57
CA ALA A 12 -8.52 -10.52 -2.44
C ALA A 12 -8.22 -10.87 -3.91
N LEU A 13 -7.04 -10.49 -4.40
CA LEU A 13 -6.60 -10.83 -5.76
C LEU A 13 -6.41 -12.35 -5.94
N GLN A 14 -5.80 -13.03 -4.95
CA GLN A 14 -5.66 -14.49 -4.94
C GLN A 14 -7.02 -15.18 -5.08
N ARG A 15 -8.03 -14.71 -4.33
CA ARG A 15 -9.39 -15.26 -4.38
C ARG A 15 -10.02 -15.04 -5.75
N TYR A 16 -9.94 -13.82 -6.28
CA TYR A 16 -10.47 -13.50 -7.60
C TYR A 16 -9.84 -14.38 -8.70
N ILE A 17 -8.51 -14.48 -8.76
CA ILE A 17 -7.85 -15.30 -9.78
C ILE A 17 -8.25 -16.77 -9.63
N ARG A 18 -8.42 -17.27 -8.41
CA ARG A 18 -8.89 -18.64 -8.15
C ARG A 18 -10.30 -18.91 -8.65
N GLU A 19 -11.18 -17.92 -8.54
CA GLU A 19 -12.57 -18.04 -9.00
C GLU A 19 -12.64 -18.00 -10.53
N VAL A 20 -11.83 -17.17 -11.18
CA VAL A 20 -11.84 -16.99 -12.65
C VAL A 20 -11.00 -18.05 -13.37
N GLU A 21 -9.91 -18.51 -12.76
CA GLU A 21 -8.94 -19.44 -13.34
C GLU A 21 -8.70 -20.65 -12.40
N PRO A 22 -9.71 -21.48 -12.13
CA PRO A 22 -9.63 -22.58 -11.16
C PRO A 22 -8.58 -23.65 -11.52
N GLN A 23 -8.21 -23.75 -12.79
CA GLN A 23 -7.26 -24.73 -13.33
C GLN A 23 -5.78 -24.37 -13.12
N LEU A 24 -5.46 -23.19 -12.59
CA LEU A 24 -4.08 -22.77 -12.40
C LEU A 24 -3.42 -23.49 -11.21
N GLU A 25 -2.35 -24.23 -11.47
CA GLU A 25 -1.32 -24.51 -10.46
C GLU A 25 -0.32 -23.35 -10.44
N PRO A 26 0.24 -22.91 -9.30
CA PRO A 26 0.29 -23.55 -7.96
C PRO A 26 -0.74 -23.00 -6.96
N ALA A 27 -0.88 -23.66 -5.79
CA ALA A 27 -1.81 -23.32 -4.69
C ALA A 27 -1.84 -21.83 -4.27
N GLN A 28 -0.71 -21.15 -4.31
CA GLN A 28 -0.62 -19.70 -4.09
C GLN A 28 -0.20 -19.01 -5.38
N ILE A 29 -1.08 -18.23 -6.01
CA ILE A 29 -0.82 -17.58 -7.30
C ILE A 29 -0.23 -16.18 -7.07
N VAL A 30 -0.72 -15.46 -6.06
CA VAL A 30 -0.27 -14.11 -5.71
C VAL A 30 0.63 -14.18 -4.48
N ILE A 31 1.84 -13.66 -4.60
CA ILE A 31 2.84 -13.63 -3.53
C ILE A 31 3.33 -12.21 -3.28
N ILE A 32 3.65 -11.92 -2.02
CA ILE A 32 4.32 -10.66 -1.64
C ILE A 32 5.80 -10.98 -1.53
N ASP A 33 6.60 -10.43 -2.44
CA ASP A 33 8.05 -10.62 -2.47
C ASP A 33 8.72 -9.44 -3.18
N ASN A 34 10.04 -9.34 -3.10
CA ASN A 34 10.83 -8.39 -3.87
C ASN A 34 11.21 -9.00 -5.22
N ILE A 35 10.77 -8.39 -6.32
CA ILE A 35 11.12 -8.90 -7.65
C ILE A 35 12.63 -8.85 -7.94
N ALA A 36 13.41 -7.98 -7.28
CA ALA A 36 14.86 -7.95 -7.47
C ALA A 36 15.55 -9.22 -6.94
N THR A 37 15.02 -9.83 -5.86
CA THR A 37 15.59 -11.05 -5.27
C THR A 37 15.24 -12.31 -6.06
N ALA A 38 14.33 -12.22 -7.03
CA ALA A 38 14.00 -13.29 -7.96
C ALA A 38 15.23 -13.86 -8.71
N GLN A 39 16.25 -13.02 -8.92
CA GLN A 39 17.47 -13.40 -9.64
C GLN A 39 18.60 -13.84 -8.70
N GLU A 40 18.69 -13.27 -7.49
CA GLU A 40 19.74 -13.59 -6.51
C GLU A 40 19.67 -15.03 -6.00
N LEU A 41 18.49 -15.66 -6.10
CA LEU A 41 18.31 -17.05 -5.72
C LEU A 41 18.98 -18.06 -6.68
N GLY A 42 19.62 -17.62 -7.78
CA GLY A 42 20.82 -18.20 -8.41
C GLY A 42 20.88 -19.70 -8.72
N GLY A 43 19.80 -20.43 -8.45
CA GLY A 43 19.65 -21.86 -8.58
C GLY A 43 18.47 -22.13 -9.48
N THR A 44 18.43 -23.34 -10.02
CA THR A 44 17.37 -23.90 -10.86
C THR A 44 15.97 -23.91 -10.23
N ASN A 45 15.80 -23.31 -9.05
CA ASN A 45 14.53 -23.18 -8.34
C ASN A 45 13.72 -22.03 -8.91
N ASN A 46 12.90 -22.40 -9.89
CA ASN A 46 11.86 -21.62 -10.55
C ASN A 46 10.69 -21.24 -9.61
N GLN A 47 10.99 -20.88 -8.35
CA GLN A 47 10.02 -20.71 -7.26
C GLN A 47 9.02 -19.57 -7.50
N LEU A 48 9.32 -18.65 -8.42
CA LEU A 48 8.44 -17.53 -8.78
C LEU A 48 7.70 -17.73 -10.10
N ASN A 49 7.97 -18.80 -10.85
CA ASN A 49 7.22 -19.11 -12.06
C ASN A 49 5.80 -19.58 -11.72
N GLY A 50 4.80 -19.07 -12.45
CA GLY A 50 3.40 -19.31 -12.12
C GLY A 50 2.81 -18.24 -11.21
N HIS A 51 3.63 -17.32 -10.70
CA HIS A 51 3.20 -16.37 -9.69
C HIS A 51 3.06 -14.94 -10.23
N VAL A 52 2.05 -14.26 -9.69
CA VAL A 52 1.97 -12.80 -9.68
C VAL A 52 2.73 -12.32 -8.44
N VAL A 53 3.90 -11.73 -8.66
CA VAL A 53 4.74 -11.14 -7.61
C VAL A 53 4.28 -9.71 -7.36
N MET A 54 3.84 -9.44 -6.13
CA MET A 54 3.44 -8.12 -5.67
C MET A 54 4.55 -7.48 -4.83
N SER A 55 5.29 -6.57 -5.43
CA SER A 55 6.43 -5.88 -4.81
C SER A 55 6.08 -4.43 -4.46
N LEU A 56 6.39 -4.01 -3.24
CA LEU A 56 6.40 -2.59 -2.88
C LEU A 56 7.71 -1.96 -3.37
N VAL A 57 7.67 -1.11 -4.40
CA VAL A 57 8.88 -0.54 -5.02
C VAL A 57 9.17 0.89 -4.57
N ASN A 58 8.16 1.61 -4.08
CA ASN A 58 8.34 2.96 -3.55
C ASN A 58 7.23 3.31 -2.54
N LEU A 59 7.48 4.31 -1.71
CA LEU A 59 6.54 4.85 -0.72
C LEU A 59 6.70 6.36 -0.64
N GLN A 60 5.57 7.08 -0.71
CA GLN A 60 5.52 8.53 -0.57
C GLN A 60 4.51 8.92 0.50
N GLU A 61 4.78 9.96 1.28
CA GLU A 61 3.78 10.55 2.17
C GLU A 61 2.80 11.39 1.35
N GLU A 62 1.50 11.24 1.61
CA GLU A 62 0.46 12.09 1.06
C GLU A 62 0.27 13.31 1.98
N THR A 63 0.87 14.43 1.60
CA THR A 63 0.90 15.64 2.44
C THR A 63 -0.34 16.51 2.31
N THR A 64 -1.18 16.30 1.29
CA THR A 64 -2.39 17.12 1.06
C THR A 64 -3.49 16.91 2.12
N LEU A 65 -3.43 15.80 2.86
CA LEU A 65 -4.39 15.45 3.91
C LEU A 65 -4.01 15.98 5.31
N LYS A 66 -2.94 16.76 5.44
CA LYS A 66 -2.44 17.31 6.71
C LYS A 66 -3.29 18.46 7.32
N ASN A 67 -4.47 18.74 6.80
CA ASN A 67 -5.27 19.93 7.16
C ASN A 67 -6.07 19.80 8.48
N GLY A 68 -5.74 18.85 9.35
CA GLY A 68 -6.37 18.68 10.66
C GLY A 68 -5.62 19.42 11.78
N SER A 69 -6.35 20.01 12.73
CA SER A 69 -5.75 20.52 13.97
C SER A 69 -5.10 19.37 14.75
N ASN A 70 -3.83 19.51 15.14
CA ASN A 70 -3.10 18.56 16.00
C ASN A 70 -3.55 18.59 17.47
N TYR A 71 -4.56 19.40 17.78
CA TYR A 71 -5.13 19.56 19.11
C TYR A 71 -6.60 19.17 19.09
N ARG A 72 -6.96 18.24 19.97
CA ARG A 72 -8.35 17.95 20.32
C ARG A 72 -8.62 18.49 21.72
N LEU A 73 -9.74 19.19 21.88
CA LEU A 73 -10.24 19.56 23.20
C LEU A 73 -10.92 18.33 23.81
N GLU A 74 -10.37 17.82 24.89
CA GLU A 74 -10.96 16.73 25.67
C GLU A 74 -11.05 17.20 27.12
N ASN A 75 -12.26 17.21 27.69
CA ASN A 75 -12.52 17.65 29.08
C ASN A 75 -11.93 19.04 29.43
N GLY A 76 -11.96 19.99 28.49
CA GLY A 76 -11.44 21.35 28.70
C GLY A 76 -9.91 21.46 28.68
N ARG A 77 -9.18 20.38 28.36
CA ARG A 77 -7.73 20.37 28.17
C ARG A 77 -7.42 20.20 26.68
N ALA A 78 -6.38 20.89 26.21
CA ALA A 78 -5.84 20.67 24.87
C ALA A 78 -4.97 19.41 24.93
N VAL A 79 -5.43 18.33 24.30
CA VAL A 79 -4.64 17.11 24.13
C VAL A 79 -3.97 17.17 22.76
N TYR A 80 -2.64 17.09 22.77
CA TYR A 80 -1.87 16.98 21.53
C TYR A 80 -1.94 15.54 21.01
N GLN A 81 -2.28 15.39 19.72
CA GLN A 81 -2.29 14.12 19.02
C GLN A 81 -1.51 14.25 17.72
N ASN A 82 -0.65 13.26 17.43
CA ASN A 82 0.04 13.23 16.15
C ASN A 82 -0.97 13.01 15.01
N PRO A 83 -0.90 13.81 13.93
CA PRO A 83 -1.84 13.70 12.82
C PRO A 83 -1.71 12.32 12.14
N PRO A 84 -2.80 11.83 11.51
CA PRO A 84 -2.75 10.59 10.74
C PRO A 84 -1.75 10.71 9.59
N VAL A 85 -0.95 9.65 9.41
CA VAL A 85 -0.02 9.54 8.27
C VAL A 85 -0.76 8.84 7.13
N HIS A 86 -0.86 9.53 6.01
CA HIS A 86 -1.39 9.00 4.76
C HIS A 86 -0.22 8.65 3.83
N LEU A 87 -0.24 7.45 3.25
CA LEU A 87 0.86 6.95 2.44
C LEU A 87 0.37 6.57 1.05
N ASN A 88 1.13 6.95 0.02
CA ASN A 88 1.04 6.43 -1.32
C ASN A 88 2.06 5.30 -1.46
N LEU A 89 1.56 4.06 -1.52
CA LEU A 89 2.37 2.88 -1.78
C LEU A 89 2.40 2.60 -3.28
N PHE A 90 3.58 2.47 -3.85
CA PHE A 90 3.74 2.13 -5.25
C PHE A 90 4.02 0.63 -5.37
N ILE A 91 3.02 -0.10 -5.82
CA ILE A 91 3.01 -1.55 -5.85
C ILE A 91 3.15 -2.01 -7.29
N LEU A 92 4.18 -2.81 -7.54
CA LEU A 92 4.47 -3.45 -8.81
C LEU A 92 3.91 -4.87 -8.80
N PHE A 93 3.07 -5.20 -9.78
CA PHE A 93 2.59 -6.55 -10.04
C PHE A 93 3.33 -7.09 -11.24
N THR A 94 4.22 -8.05 -11.02
CA THR A 94 5.04 -8.67 -12.06
C THR A 94 4.62 -10.12 -12.23
N VAL A 95 4.45 -10.58 -13.47
CA VAL A 95 4.08 -11.97 -13.74
C VAL A 95 5.25 -12.74 -14.31
N LEU A 96 5.73 -13.73 -13.56
CA LEU A 96 6.82 -14.59 -13.97
C LEU A 96 6.24 -15.90 -14.47
N HIS A 97 6.37 -16.15 -15.77
CA HIS A 97 5.90 -17.39 -16.37
C HIS A 97 6.77 -17.78 -17.56
N ASN A 98 7.08 -19.07 -17.67
CA ASN A 98 7.85 -19.64 -18.78
C ASN A 98 7.09 -19.54 -20.13
N GLN A 99 5.76 -19.50 -20.08
CA GLN A 99 4.90 -19.23 -21.23
C GLN A 99 4.40 -17.79 -21.18
N HIS A 100 4.78 -16.99 -22.18
CA HIS A 100 4.47 -15.57 -22.22
C HIS A 100 2.96 -15.28 -22.31
N GLU A 101 2.22 -16.07 -23.07
CA GLU A 101 0.77 -15.91 -23.20
C GLU A 101 0.06 -16.03 -21.86
N THR A 102 0.41 -17.06 -21.06
CA THR A 102 -0.10 -17.22 -19.69
C THR A 102 0.29 -16.06 -18.79
N ALA A 103 1.51 -15.50 -18.95
CA ALA A 103 1.92 -14.30 -18.21
C ALA A 103 1.01 -13.10 -18.51
N LEU A 104 0.67 -12.89 -19.79
CA LEU A 104 -0.21 -11.81 -20.23
C LEU A 104 -1.67 -12.03 -19.78
N GLN A 105 -2.14 -13.28 -19.79
CA GLN A 105 -3.47 -13.64 -19.28
C GLN A 105 -3.57 -13.32 -17.78
N LEU A 106 -2.61 -13.76 -16.97
CA LEU A 106 -2.54 -13.44 -15.55
C LEU A 106 -2.44 -11.93 -15.30
N LEU A 107 -1.62 -11.22 -16.08
CA LEU A 107 -1.52 -9.75 -15.99
C LEU A 107 -2.87 -9.08 -16.30
N SER A 108 -3.61 -9.61 -17.26
CA SER A 108 -4.97 -9.15 -17.58
C SER A 108 -5.93 -9.39 -16.40
N ARG A 109 -5.83 -10.54 -15.71
CA ARG A 109 -6.62 -10.81 -14.49
C ARG A 109 -6.32 -9.82 -13.37
N VAL A 110 -5.08 -9.39 -13.21
CA VAL A 110 -4.71 -8.32 -12.25
C VAL A 110 -5.44 -7.02 -12.59
N ILE A 111 -5.45 -6.63 -13.87
CA ILE A 111 -6.10 -5.39 -14.32
C ILE A 111 -7.62 -5.47 -14.17
N GLU A 112 -8.25 -6.55 -14.62
CA GLU A 112 -9.68 -6.79 -14.49
C GLU A 112 -10.13 -6.77 -13.03
N PHE A 113 -9.36 -7.41 -12.14
CA PHE A 113 -9.64 -7.39 -10.71
C PHE A 113 -9.71 -5.97 -10.15
N PHE A 114 -8.74 -5.13 -10.47
CA PHE A 114 -8.74 -3.75 -9.96
C PHE A 114 -9.76 -2.84 -10.65
N GLN A 115 -10.23 -3.20 -11.84
CA GLN A 115 -11.41 -2.56 -12.44
C GLN A 115 -12.70 -2.95 -11.68
N PHE A 116 -12.82 -4.20 -11.25
CA PHE A 116 -13.95 -4.69 -10.47
C PHE A 116 -13.95 -4.16 -9.03
N GLN A 117 -12.80 -4.22 -8.35
CA GLN A 117 -12.62 -3.81 -6.96
C GLN A 117 -11.34 -3.00 -6.78
N ARG A 118 -11.50 -1.72 -6.46
CA ARG A 118 -10.38 -0.80 -6.19
C ARG A 118 -10.15 -0.50 -4.70
N GLU A 119 -11.09 -0.86 -3.84
CA GLU A 119 -11.06 -0.51 -2.42
C GLU A 119 -10.98 -1.76 -1.53
N PHE A 120 -10.03 -1.73 -0.60
CA PHE A 120 -9.72 -2.84 0.29
C PHE A 120 -9.72 -2.38 1.74
N SER A 121 -10.44 -3.12 2.56
CA SER A 121 -10.49 -2.99 4.00
C SER A 121 -10.84 -4.34 4.62
N PRO A 122 -10.64 -4.53 5.94
CA PRO A 122 -11.11 -5.72 6.64
C PRO A 122 -12.62 -6.00 6.50
N LEU A 123 -13.42 -4.99 6.13
CA LEU A 123 -14.84 -5.13 5.84
C LEU A 123 -15.13 -5.71 4.45
N THR A 124 -14.30 -5.38 3.46
CA THR A 124 -14.48 -5.84 2.06
C THR A 124 -13.74 -7.13 1.78
N THR A 125 -12.67 -7.42 2.52
CA THR A 125 -11.90 -8.66 2.42
C THR A 125 -11.93 -9.37 3.76
N PRO A 126 -12.63 -10.51 3.90
CA PRO A 126 -12.61 -11.31 5.12
C PRO A 126 -11.18 -11.73 5.44
N THR A 127 -10.70 -11.35 6.64
CA THR A 127 -9.34 -11.60 7.11
C THR A 127 -9.36 -12.42 8.38
N GLY A 128 -8.31 -13.21 8.61
CA GLY A 128 -8.16 -13.99 9.84
C GLY A 128 -7.85 -13.13 11.06
N SER A 129 -7.98 -13.74 12.25
CA SER A 129 -7.59 -13.12 13.52
C SER A 129 -6.12 -12.68 13.49
N GLY A 130 -5.85 -11.40 13.69
CA GLY A 130 -4.48 -10.84 13.74
C GLY A 130 -4.19 -9.70 12.76
N MET A 131 -5.10 -9.35 11.86
CA MET A 131 -4.97 -8.18 10.99
C MET A 131 -5.57 -6.93 11.63
N SER A 132 -4.90 -5.78 11.45
CA SER A 132 -5.42 -4.48 11.91
C SER A 132 -6.76 -4.17 11.25
N GLN A 133 -7.78 -3.87 12.07
CA GLN A 133 -9.11 -3.48 11.60
C GLN A 133 -9.15 -2.05 11.01
N ASN A 134 -8.05 -1.32 11.15
CA ASN A 134 -7.96 0.12 10.95
C ASN A 134 -7.24 0.51 9.65
N VAL A 135 -7.30 -0.35 8.63
CA VAL A 135 -6.60 -0.17 7.36
C VAL A 135 -7.62 -0.08 6.22
N ARG A 136 -7.51 1.00 5.45
CA ARG A 136 -8.24 1.16 4.20
C ARG A 136 -7.27 1.53 3.09
N VAL A 137 -7.41 0.88 1.94
CA VAL A 137 -6.53 1.06 0.79
C VAL A 137 -7.36 1.27 -0.46
N ILE A 138 -6.98 2.27 -1.27
CA ILE A 138 -7.62 2.54 -2.56
C ILE A 138 -6.53 2.48 -3.65
N LEU A 139 -6.73 1.66 -4.68
CA LEU A 139 -5.79 1.51 -5.78
C LEU A 139 -6.19 2.34 -7.00
N ASP A 140 -5.20 3.01 -7.58
CA ASP A 140 -5.29 3.67 -8.88
C ASP A 140 -4.17 3.13 -9.79
N LEU A 141 -4.46 2.89 -11.07
CA LEU A 141 -3.44 2.50 -12.04
C LEU A 141 -2.40 3.61 -12.17
N TYR A 142 -1.12 3.25 -12.16
CA TYR A 142 0.00 4.19 -12.26
C TYR A 142 0.84 3.87 -13.49
N SER A 143 0.74 4.72 -14.50
CA SER A 143 1.49 4.58 -15.76
C SER A 143 2.85 5.28 -15.64
N LEU A 144 3.93 4.51 -15.83
CA LEU A 144 5.29 5.04 -15.90
C LEU A 144 5.59 5.62 -17.28
N THR A 145 6.45 6.63 -17.33
CA THR A 145 7.12 7.01 -18.58
C THR A 145 8.17 5.95 -18.96
N PHE A 146 8.60 5.92 -20.23
CA PHE A 146 9.67 5.01 -20.67
C PHE A 146 10.98 5.24 -19.91
N GLU A 147 11.29 6.50 -19.56
CA GLU A 147 12.46 6.84 -18.75
C GLU A 147 12.34 6.27 -17.33
N GLN A 148 11.21 6.49 -16.66
CA GLN A 148 10.97 5.94 -15.32
C GLN A 148 10.98 4.41 -15.33
N LEU A 149 10.42 3.80 -16.37
CA LEU A 149 10.44 2.35 -16.58
C LEU A 149 11.87 1.83 -16.69
N ASN A 150 12.72 2.46 -17.51
CA ASN A 150 14.12 2.10 -17.66
C ASN A 150 14.88 2.25 -16.35
N HIS A 151 14.65 3.33 -15.59
CA HIS A 151 15.24 3.51 -14.27
C HIS A 151 14.79 2.43 -13.29
N LEU A 152 13.48 2.17 -13.20
CA LEU A 152 12.92 1.15 -12.31
C LEU A 152 13.58 -0.20 -12.58
N TRP A 153 13.55 -0.69 -13.82
CA TRP A 153 14.13 -1.99 -14.16
C TRP A 153 15.65 -2.00 -14.07
N GLY A 154 16.33 -0.88 -14.33
CA GLY A 154 17.76 -0.73 -14.08
C GLY A 154 18.12 -0.96 -12.61
N THR A 155 17.33 -0.44 -11.67
CA THR A 155 17.53 -0.68 -10.23
C THR A 155 17.16 -2.08 -9.74
N LEU A 156 16.29 -2.78 -10.48
CA LEU A 156 15.79 -4.13 -10.13
C LEU A 156 16.57 -5.27 -10.80
N GLY A 157 17.71 -5.01 -11.45
CA GLY A 157 18.54 -6.05 -12.08
C GLY A 157 18.34 -6.23 -13.59
N GLY A 158 17.70 -5.28 -14.26
CA GLY A 158 17.86 -5.02 -15.70
C GLY A 158 17.05 -5.90 -16.67
N LYS A 159 16.30 -6.91 -16.21
CA LYS A 159 15.43 -7.71 -17.09
C LYS A 159 13.98 -7.31 -16.91
N GLN A 160 13.42 -6.61 -17.90
CA GLN A 160 12.01 -6.27 -17.92
C GLN A 160 11.16 -7.53 -18.14
N ILE A 161 10.15 -7.68 -17.30
CA ILE A 161 9.16 -8.78 -17.31
C ILE A 161 7.76 -8.14 -17.41
N PRO A 162 6.72 -8.79 -17.97
CA PRO A 162 5.38 -8.24 -17.97
C PRO A 162 4.94 -7.76 -16.59
N PHE A 163 4.53 -6.50 -16.50
CA PHE A 163 4.17 -5.86 -15.25
C PHE A 163 3.07 -4.81 -15.41
N VAL A 164 2.40 -4.52 -14.30
CA VAL A 164 1.54 -3.35 -14.13
C VAL A 164 1.84 -2.71 -12.78
N MET A 165 1.75 -1.39 -12.70
CA MET A 165 2.03 -0.64 -11.48
C MET A 165 0.77 0.06 -11.00
N TYR A 166 0.50 -0.02 -9.70
CA TYR A 166 -0.60 0.69 -9.06
C TYR A 166 -0.08 1.55 -7.92
N ARG A 167 -0.72 2.70 -7.75
CA ARG A 167 -0.59 3.53 -6.56
C ARG A 167 -1.71 3.16 -5.59
N ALA A 168 -1.34 2.63 -4.44
CA ALA A 168 -2.23 2.31 -3.34
C ALA A 168 -2.20 3.43 -2.29
N ARG A 169 -3.29 4.19 -2.20
CA ARG A 169 -3.53 5.21 -1.18
C ARG A 169 -3.92 4.52 0.13
N LEU A 170 -2.98 4.44 1.05
CA LEU A 170 -3.14 3.86 2.37
C LEU A 170 -3.60 4.92 3.36
N VAL A 171 -4.78 4.69 3.93
CA VAL A 171 -5.36 5.51 4.99
C VAL A 171 -5.23 4.73 6.30
N SER A 172 -4.39 5.26 7.20
CA SER A 172 -4.30 4.79 8.59
C SER A 172 -5.43 5.41 9.41
N LEU A 173 -6.23 4.58 10.09
CA LEU A 173 -7.08 5.08 11.17
C LEU A 173 -6.23 5.18 12.45
N GLU A 174 -6.22 6.38 13.03
CA GLU A 174 -5.34 6.86 14.12
C GLU A 174 -4.77 5.80 15.06
N VAL A 175 -3.45 5.85 15.26
CA VAL A 175 -2.81 5.23 16.43
C VAL A 175 -3.09 6.15 17.61
N GLN A 176 -4.10 5.84 18.42
CA GLN A 176 -4.40 6.56 19.67
C GLN A 176 -3.31 6.30 20.71
N LYS A 177 -2.13 6.92 20.55
CA LYS A 177 -1.14 7.05 21.61
C LYS A 177 -1.20 8.48 22.14
N ARG A 178 -1.85 8.66 23.30
CA ARG A 178 -1.90 9.95 24.02
C ARG A 178 -0.47 10.41 24.31
N GLN A 179 -0.06 11.55 23.76
CA GLN A 179 1.20 12.21 24.12
C GLN A 179 0.87 13.49 24.89
N ALA A 180 1.14 13.44 26.21
CA ALA A 180 1.17 14.53 27.19
C ALA A 180 -0.02 15.51 27.24
N GLU A 181 -0.63 15.62 28.41
CA GLU A 181 -1.58 16.69 28.74
C GLU A 181 -0.81 17.99 29.00
N SER A 182 -1.11 19.06 28.25
CA SER A 182 -0.60 20.40 28.57
C SER A 182 -1.76 21.31 28.98
N PRO A 183 -1.65 22.07 30.09
CA PRO A 183 -2.69 23.02 30.47
C PRO A 183 -2.80 24.13 29.41
N VAL A 184 -4.03 24.53 29.10
CA VAL A 184 -4.32 25.65 28.19
C VAL A 184 -3.78 26.93 28.83
N ILE A 185 -2.89 27.65 28.14
CA ILE A 185 -2.41 28.96 28.59
C ILE A 185 -3.58 29.95 28.47
N SER A 186 -4.09 30.42 29.61
CA SER A 186 -5.23 31.33 29.69
C SER A 186 -4.86 32.73 30.20
N GLU A 187 -3.68 33.26 29.85
CA GLU A 187 -3.32 34.64 30.22
C GLU A 187 -2.72 35.40 29.05
N MET A 188 -3.50 36.35 28.52
CA MET A 188 -3.04 37.42 27.64
C MET A 188 -2.80 38.64 28.53
N ASN A 189 -1.58 38.83 29.04
CA ASN A 189 -1.21 40.04 29.75
C ASN A 189 -0.97 41.17 28.74
N LEU A 190 -2.02 41.95 28.45
CA LEU A 190 -1.94 43.24 27.77
C LEU A 190 -1.41 44.27 28.78
N ASN A 191 -0.08 44.49 28.79
CA ASN A 191 0.48 45.67 29.44
C ASN A 191 0.15 46.91 28.57
N GLU A 192 -0.96 47.57 28.89
CA GLU A 192 -1.19 48.96 28.47
C GLU A 192 -0.30 49.88 29.31
N SER A 193 0.89 50.21 28.81
CA SER A 193 1.66 51.33 29.31
C SER A 193 1.02 52.64 28.83
N GLY A 194 0.01 53.09 29.58
CA GLY A 194 -0.61 54.40 29.45
C GLY A 194 0.37 55.55 29.72
N ARG A 195 0.21 56.60 28.92
CA ARG A 195 0.89 57.90 29.01
C ARG A 195 0.74 58.53 30.40
N GLY A 196 1.82 59.15 30.87
CA GLY A 196 1.86 60.14 31.95
C GLY A 196 3.14 60.93 31.83
#